data_AF-A0A1I7TQA1-F1
#
_entry.id   AF-A0A1I7TQA1-F1
#
_cell.length_a   1.000
_cell.length_b   1.000
_cell.length_c   1.000
_cell.angle_alpha   90.00
_cell.angle_beta   90.00
_cell.angle_gamma   90.00
#
_symmetry.space_group_name_H-M   'P 1'
#
loop_
_entity.id
_entity.type
_entity.pdbx_description
1 polymer ?
#
loop_
_entity_poly.entity_id
_entity_poly.type
_entity_poly.pdbx_seq_one_letter_code
_entity_poly.pdbx_strand_id
1 'polypeptide(L)' 'MSYIPEKPGTWFVHFSNEHVQRQITLRPSQMPQLMIAGRDDLQMCQLTLSETGLTSKNGAEITVEEFEKQWTAAGGDS' A
#
# COMPACT_ATOMS: atom_id res chain seq x y z
N MET A 1 27.39 -20.46 3.06
CA MET A 1 26.30 -19.49 3.31
C MET A 1 25.60 -19.22 1.98
N SER A 2 24.37 -19.71 1.79
CA SER A 2 23.55 -19.40 0.62
C SER A 2 22.68 -18.19 0.96
N TYR A 3 22.75 -17.11 0.20
CA TYR A 3 21.84 -15.99 0.34
C TYR A 3 20.50 -16.35 -0.30
N ILE A 4 19.43 -16.39 0.49
CA ILE A 4 18.06 -16.50 -0.02
C ILE A 4 17.50 -15.08 -0.04
N PRO A 5 17.21 -14.50 -1.21
CA PRO A 5 16.63 -13.16 -1.27
C PRO A 5 15.25 -13.18 -0.59
N GLU A 6 14.98 -12.19 0.26
CA GLU A 6 13.66 -12.02 0.85
C GLU A 6 12.62 -11.79 -0.25
N LYS A 7 11.40 -12.31 -0.04
CA LYS A 7 10.29 -12.05 -0.95
C LYS A 7 10.00 -10.54 -0.98
N PRO A 8 9.70 -9.97 -2.16
CA PRO A 8 9.32 -8.57 -2.25
C PRO A 8 8.05 -8.32 -1.42
N GLY A 9 8.01 -7.16 -0.75
CA GLY A 9 6.84 -6.73 -0.01
C GLY A 9 5.65 -6.45 -0.92
N THR A 10 4.46 -6.38 -0.31
CA THR A 10 3.22 -5.97 -0.98
C THR A 10 2.85 -4.57 -0.54
N TRP A 11 2.44 -3.73 -1.49
CA TRP A 11 2.02 -2.37 -1.25
C TRP A 11 0.59 -2.18 -1.74
N PHE A 12 -0.30 -1.83 -0.82
CA PHE A 12 -1.69 -1.49 -1.12
C PHE A 12 -1.86 0.01 -0.95
N VAL A 13 -2.62 0.63 -1.84
CA VAL A 13 -2.80 2.07 -1.86
C VAL A 13 -4.21 2.41 -2.30
N HIS A 14 -4.85 3.30 -1.56
CA HIS A 14 -6.17 3.85 -1.88
C HIS A 14 -5.98 5.32 -2.24
N PHE A 15 -6.30 5.64 -3.49
CA PHE A 15 -6.30 7.01 -4.01
C PHE A 15 -7.68 7.63 -3.92
N SER A 16 -7.74 8.93 -3.62
CA SER A 16 -8.88 9.77 -3.94
C SER A 16 -8.45 10.73 -5.02
N ASN A 17 -9.05 10.58 -6.22
CA ASN A 17 -8.55 11.17 -7.45
C ASN A 17 -7.07 10.79 -7.67
N GLU A 18 -6.19 11.77 -7.74
CA GLU A 18 -4.76 11.55 -7.98
C GLU A 18 -3.94 11.32 -6.70
N HIS A 19 -4.50 11.51 -5.51
CA HIS A 19 -3.71 11.56 -4.27
C HIS A 19 -3.96 10.37 -3.35
N VAL A 20 -2.88 9.81 -2.80
CA VAL A 20 -2.95 8.73 -1.81
C VAL A 20 -3.68 9.24 -0.55
N GLN A 21 -4.71 8.52 -0.12
CA GLN A 21 -5.42 8.78 1.14
C GLN A 21 -5.01 7.79 2.23
N ARG A 22 -4.82 6.53 1.85
CA ARG A 22 -4.38 5.46 2.74
C ARG A 22 -3.42 4.53 2.01
N GLN A 23 -2.44 4.00 2.72
CA GLN A 23 -1.57 2.95 2.19
C GLN A 23 -1.16 1.94 3.25
N ILE A 24 -0.86 0.73 2.78
CA ILE A 24 -0.37 -0.39 3.58
C ILE A 24 0.92 -0.90 2.95
N THR A 25 1.99 -0.99 3.73
CA THR A 25 3.22 -1.67 3.33
C THR A 25 3.37 -2.96 4.13
N LEU A 26 3.35 -4.10 3.45
CA LEU A 26 3.59 -5.42 4.02
C LEU A 26 4.97 -5.91 3.59
N ARG A 27 5.81 -6.30 4.55
CA ARG A 27 7.13 -6.92 4.28
C ARG A 27 7.25 -8.20 5.11
N PRO A 28 7.83 -9.29 4.57
CA PRO A 28 7.84 -10.59 5.25
C PRO A 28 8.41 -10.60 6.68
N SER A 29 9.37 -9.72 6.95
CA SER A 29 10.12 -9.66 8.22
C SER A 29 9.81 -8.40 9.03
N GLN A 30 8.76 -7.64 8.69
CA GLN A 30 8.40 -6.39 9.37
C GLN A 30 6.91 -6.36 9.70
N MET A 31 6.56 -5.62 10.76
CA MET A 31 5.17 -5.34 11.07
C MET A 31 4.51 -4.57 9.90
N PRO A 32 3.22 -4.82 9.61
CA PRO A 32 2.46 -4.01 8.67
C PRO A 32 2.58 -2.52 9.01
N GLN A 33 2.81 -1.69 7.99
CA GLN A 33 2.84 -0.24 8.16
C GLN A 33 1.61 0.35 7.50
N LEU A 34 0.72 0.92 8.32
CA LEU A 34 -0.48 1.62 7.88
C LEU A 34 -0.24 3.13 7.97
N MET A 35 -0.57 3.84 6.90
CA MET A 35 -0.37 5.28 6.81
C MET A 35 -1.62 5.96 6.25
N ILE A 36 -1.93 7.15 6.78
CA ILE A 36 -3.10 7.96 6.44
C ILE A 36 -2.64 9.39 6.11
N ALA A 37 -3.18 9.94 5.02
CA ALA A 37 -2.91 11.31 4.60
C ALA A 37 -3.25 12.33 5.71
N GLY A 38 -2.45 13.38 5.82
CA GLY A 38 -2.51 14.40 6.86
C GLY A 38 -1.83 14.00 8.18
N ARG A 39 -1.74 12.70 8.50
CA ARG A 39 -1.04 12.21 9.69
C ARG A 39 0.39 11.75 9.35
N ASP A 40 0.52 11.00 8.27
CA ASP A 40 1.73 10.24 7.95
C ASP A 40 2.39 10.73 6.64
N ASP A 41 2.06 11.95 6.18
CA ASP A 41 2.44 12.47 4.85
C ASP A 41 3.93 12.32 4.53
N LEU A 42 4.82 12.60 5.48
CA LEU A 42 6.27 12.48 5.28
C LEU A 42 6.75 11.05 4.99
N GLN A 43 5.95 10.04 5.33
CA GLN A 43 6.27 8.62 5.18
C GLN A 43 5.50 7.96 4.02
N MET A 44 4.52 8.67 3.45
CA MET A 44 3.67 8.18 2.37
C MET A 44 4.29 8.39 0.99
N CYS A 45 3.79 7.63 0.02
CA CYS A 45 4.11 7.84 -1.38
C CYS A 45 3.58 9.20 -1.84
N GLN A 46 4.47 10.02 -2.41
CA GLN A 46 4.15 11.36 -2.90
C GLN A 46 3.80 11.38 -4.40
N LEU A 47 3.85 10.22 -5.06
CA LEU A 47 3.48 10.11 -6.47
C LEU A 47 1.96 10.09 -6.62
N THR A 48 1.47 10.76 -7.65
CA THR A 48 0.07 10.69 -8.05
C THR A 48 -0.27 9.33 -8.68
N LEU A 49 -1.56 8.99 -8.75
CA LEU A 49 -2.02 7.77 -9.40
C LEU A 49 -1.45 7.64 -10.83
N SER A 50 -1.50 8.70 -11.61
CA SER A 50 -0.93 8.73 -12.97
C SER A 50 0.60 8.53 -13.02
N GLU A 51 1.33 9.07 -12.05
CA GLU A 51 2.80 8.92 -11.96
C GLU A 51 3.24 7.52 -11.48
N THR A 52 2.41 6.82 -10.72
CA THR A 52 2.76 5.47 -10.21
C THR A 52 2.77 4.39 -11.29
N GLY A 53 2.09 4.64 -12.42
CA GLY A 53 1.90 3.65 -13.49
C GLY A 53 1.03 2.44 -13.09
N LEU A 54 0.38 2.47 -11.92
CA LEU A 54 -0.47 1.38 -11.45
C LEU A 54 -1.65 1.11 -12.39
N THR A 55 -2.21 2.16 -13.00
CA THR A 55 -3.31 2.06 -13.98
C THR A 55 -2.92 1.33 -15.26
N SER A 56 -1.62 1.28 -15.59
CA SER A 56 -1.09 0.58 -16.76
C SER A 56 -0.67 -0.87 -16.45
N LYS A 57 -0.74 -1.30 -15.20
CA LYS A 57 -0.32 -2.63 -14.75
C LYS A 57 -1.53 -3.54 -14.56
N ASN A 58 -1.67 -4.54 -15.43
CA ASN A 58 -2.73 -5.55 -15.32
C ASN A 58 -2.71 -6.23 -13.94
N GLY A 59 -3.88 -6.27 -13.29
CA GLY A 59 -4.07 -6.88 -11.97
C GLY A 59 -3.58 -6.04 -10.78
N ALA A 60 -3.22 -4.77 -10.99
CA ALA A 60 -2.88 -3.86 -9.89
C ALA A 60 -4.12 -3.27 -9.20
N GLU A 61 -5.22 -3.09 -9.93
CA GLU A 61 -6.47 -2.60 -9.37
C GLU A 61 -7.18 -3.68 -8.56
N ILE A 62 -7.70 -3.30 -7.39
CA ILE A 62 -8.49 -4.14 -6.50
C ILE A 62 -9.75 -3.38 -6.08
N THR A 63 -10.74 -4.10 -5.57
CA THR A 63 -11.95 -3.48 -5.03
C THR A 63 -11.67 -2.81 -3.68
N VAL A 64 -12.53 -1.86 -3.31
CA VAL A 64 -12.51 -1.22 -1.99
C VAL A 64 -12.64 -2.27 -0.88
N GLU A 65 -13.54 -3.25 -1.05
CA GLU A 65 -13.75 -4.34 -0.10
C GLU A 65 -12.47 -5.16 0.16
N GLU A 66 -11.70 -5.45 -0.89
CA GLU A 66 -10.41 -6.15 -0.74
C GLU A 66 -9.39 -5.26 -0.02
N PHE A 67 -9.35 -3.96 -0.33
CA PHE A 67 -8.48 -3.03 0.40
C PHE A 67 -8.84 -2.97 1.90
N GLU A 68 -10.12 -2.82 2.26
CA GLU A 68 -10.56 -2.75 3.66
C GLU A 68 -10.27 -4.04 4.43
N LYS A 69 -10.37 -5.19 3.76
CA LYS A 69 -9.97 -6.48 4.33
C LYS A 69 -8.49 -6.49 4.67
N GLN A 70 -7.61 -6.01 3.78
CA GLN A 70 -6.17 -5.92 4.05
C GLN A 70 -5.87 -4.88 5.15
N TRP A 71 -6.58 -3.75 5.15
CA TRP A 71 -6.45 -2.69 6.14
C TRP A 71 -6.78 -3.20 7.54
N THR A 72 -7.93 -3.85 7.69
CA THR A 72 -8.38 -4.44 8.96
C THR A 72 -7.45 -5.57 9.41
N ALA A 73 -7.03 -6.44 8.50
CA ALA A 73 -6.09 -7.53 8.81
C ALA A 73 -4.72 -7.02 9.27
N ALA A 74 -4.30 -5.84 8.81
CA ALA A 74 -3.07 -5.18 9.24
C ALA A 74 -3.22 -4.42 10.59
N GLY A 75 -4.43 -4.34 11.15
CA GLY A 75 -4.72 -3.65 12.41
C GLY A 75 -5.20 -2.20 12.25
N GLY A 76 -5.65 -1.82 11.05
CA GLY A 76 -6.32 -0.55 10.83
C GLY A 76 -7.79 -0.59 11.25
N ASP A 77 -8.31 0.54 11.69
CA ASP A 77 -9.73 0.70 12.04
C ASP A 77 -10.58 0.89 10.78
N SER A 78 -11.83 0.42 10.84
CA SER A 78 -12.86 0.53 9.78
C SER A 78 -13.53 1.89 9.70
#